data_AF-A0A182EVZ2-F1
#
_entry.id   AF-A0A182EVZ2-F1
#
_cell.length_a   1.000
_cell.length_b   1.000
_cell.length_c   1.000
_cell.angle_alpha   90.00
_cell.angle_beta   90.00
_cell.angle_gamma   90.00
#
_symmetry.space_group_name_H-M   'P 1'
#
loop_
_entity.id
_entity.type
_entity.pdbx_description
1 polymer ?
#
loop_
_entity_poly.entity_id
_entity_poly.type
_entity_poly.pdbx_seq_one_letter_code
_entity_poly.pdbx_strand_id
1 'polypeptide(L)'
;MNKGSDIQFWDNSQKDMLRMRSGMVEDILHRIRSENSSMNMDFTAEIYNEALIMIENLCLQIANKVLNQLRMPSPNRFAAASFDAELHREQNYNIADLSSYVQSNISKLTFEQRSIYDRIM
;
A
#
# COMPACT_ATOMS: atom_id res chain seq x y z
N MET A 1 -14.38 -40.76 -19.48
CA MET A 1 -15.09 -39.61 -18.85
C MET A 1 -14.46 -39.40 -17.47
N ASN A 2 -13.43 -38.55 -17.39
CA ASN A 2 -12.54 -38.45 -16.22
C ASN A 2 -12.97 -37.31 -15.28
N LYS A 3 -14.21 -37.36 -14.77
CA LYS A 3 -14.77 -36.28 -13.95
C LYS A 3 -14.09 -36.11 -12.58
N GLY A 4 -13.38 -37.14 -12.10
CA GLY A 4 -12.70 -37.10 -10.80
C GLY A 4 -11.40 -36.31 -10.80
N SER A 5 -10.61 -36.39 -11.89
CA SER A 5 -9.33 -35.68 -12.01
C SER A 5 -9.50 -34.16 -12.17
N ASP A 6 -10.53 -33.74 -12.91
CA ASP A 6 -10.79 -32.31 -13.14
C ASP A 6 -11.20 -31.59 -11.85
N ILE A 7 -12.02 -32.24 -11.00
CA ILE A 7 -12.45 -31.66 -9.71
C ILE A 7 -11.26 -31.55 -8.74
N GLN A 8 -10.40 -32.57 -8.69
CA GLN A 8 -9.20 -32.55 -7.86
C GLN A 8 -8.18 -31.49 -8.34
N PHE A 9 -8.06 -31.29 -9.65
CA PHE A 9 -7.21 -30.26 -10.23
C PHE A 9 -7.69 -28.84 -9.86
N TRP A 10 -9.00 -28.60 -9.91
CA TRP A 10 -9.59 -27.33 -9.50
C TRP A 10 -9.44 -27.08 -7.99
N ASP A 11 -9.66 -28.10 -7.14
CA ASP A 11 -9.49 -27.98 -5.68
C ASP A 11 -8.04 -27.68 -5.29
N ASN A 12 -7.07 -28.33 -5.95
CA ASN A 12 -5.65 -28.06 -5.76
C ASN A 12 -5.27 -26.65 -6.23
N SER A 13 -5.77 -26.23 -7.40
CA SER A 13 -5.54 -24.87 -7.92
C SER A 13 -6.12 -23.79 -6.99
N GLN A 14 -7.27 -24.05 -6.38
CA GLN A 14 -7.86 -23.15 -5.38
C GLN A 14 -7.03 -23.09 -4.09
N LYS A 15 -6.53 -24.23 -3.62
CA LYS A 15 -5.61 -24.28 -2.47
C LYS A 15 -4.31 -23.53 -2.74
N ASP A 16 -3.75 -23.65 -3.93
CA ASP A 16 -2.51 -22.96 -4.31
C ASP A 16 -2.73 -21.46 -4.41
N MET A 17 -3.87 -21.03 -4.95
CA MET A 17 -4.27 -19.62 -4.99
C MET A 17 -4.46 -19.04 -3.58
N LEU A 18 -5.07 -19.80 -2.66
CA LEU A 18 -5.21 -19.40 -1.25
C LEU A 18 -3.85 -19.30 -0.56
N ARG A 19 -2.93 -20.22 -0.82
CA ARG A 19 -1.55 -20.18 -0.29
C ARG A 19 -0.78 -18.97 -0.82
N MET A 20 -0.86 -18.70 -2.13
CA MET A 20 -0.23 -17.55 -2.74
C MET A 20 -0.77 -16.25 -2.14
N ARG A 21 -2.09 -16.16 -1.96
CA ARG A 21 -2.74 -15.04 -1.29
C ARG A 21 -2.21 -14.83 0.13
N SER A 22 -2.14 -15.88 0.94
CA SER A 22 -1.63 -15.77 2.31
C SER A 22 -0.16 -15.34 2.33
N GLY A 23 0.66 -15.84 1.41
CA GLY A 23 2.06 -15.43 1.27
C GLY A 23 2.22 -13.96 0.90
N MET A 24 1.48 -13.49 -0.11
CA MET A 24 1.51 -12.07 -0.52
C MET A 24 1.08 -11.14 0.63
N VAL A 25 0.04 -11.52 1.37
CA VAL A 25 -0.42 -10.78 2.56
C VAL A 25 0.68 -10.71 3.63
N GLU A 26 1.38 -11.81 3.89
CA GLU A 26 2.49 -11.87 4.84
C GLU A 26 3.67 -10.99 4.38
N ASP A 27 4.01 -11.01 3.09
CA ASP A 27 5.09 -10.19 2.51
C ASP A 27 4.79 -8.69 2.59
N ILE A 28 3.56 -8.28 2.29
CA ILE A 28 3.10 -6.88 2.42
C ILE A 28 3.20 -6.44 3.88
N LEU A 29 2.75 -7.29 4.81
CA LEU A 29 2.76 -7.02 6.24
C LEU A 29 4.19 -6.94 6.79
N HIS A 30 5.10 -7.81 6.32
CA HIS A 30 6.52 -7.72 6.63
C HIS A 30 7.12 -6.40 6.13
N ARG A 31 6.78 -5.99 4.91
CA ARG A 31 7.23 -4.71 4.35
C ARG A 31 6.74 -3.53 5.18
N ILE A 32 5.43 -3.45 5.48
CA ILE A 32 4.83 -2.37 6.28
C ILE A 32 5.44 -2.32 7.69
N ARG A 33 5.68 -3.47 8.33
CA ARG A 33 6.34 -3.55 9.64
C ARG A 33 7.82 -3.16 9.59
N SER A 34 8.50 -3.42 8.49
CA SER A 34 9.89 -3.00 8.30
C SER A 34 10.02 -1.50 8.03
N GLU A 35 9.01 -0.90 7.40
CA GLU A 35 8.95 0.54 7.08
C GLU A 35 8.42 1.37 8.28
N ASN A 36 7.56 0.79 9.12
CA ASN A 36 7.03 1.43 10.32
C ASN A 36 7.52 0.69 11.57
N SER A 37 8.51 1.24 12.28
CA SER A 37 9.06 0.72 13.55
C SER A 37 8.05 0.65 14.73
N SER A 38 6.75 0.55 14.47
CA SER A 38 5.69 0.40 15.47
C SER A 38 5.10 -1.01 15.45
N MET A 39 5.42 -1.74 16.51
CA MET A 39 4.86 -3.03 16.91
C MET A 39 3.33 -2.89 17.13
N ASN A 40 2.54 -3.81 16.56
CA ASN A 40 1.07 -3.90 16.58
C ASN A 40 0.29 -2.97 15.63
N MET A 41 0.32 -3.27 14.32
CA MET A 41 -0.82 -3.00 13.46
C MET A 41 -1.70 -4.25 13.39
N ASP A 42 -2.91 -4.17 13.92
CA ASP A 42 -3.96 -5.16 13.70
C ASP A 42 -4.35 -5.19 12.22
N PHE A 43 -4.85 -6.33 11.73
CA PHE A 43 -5.39 -6.45 10.37
C PHE A 43 -6.61 -5.54 10.21
N THR A 44 -6.40 -4.37 9.64
CA THR A 44 -7.49 -3.43 9.36
C THR A 44 -8.16 -3.77 8.02
N ALA A 45 -9.39 -3.29 7.84
CA ALA A 45 -10.15 -3.53 6.60
C ALA A 45 -9.45 -2.91 5.37
N GLU A 46 -8.65 -1.86 5.59
CA GLU A 46 -7.88 -1.14 4.59
C GLU A 46 -6.70 -2.00 4.08
N ILE A 47 -5.95 -2.64 4.98
CA ILE A 47 -4.85 -3.57 4.62
C ILE A 47 -5.40 -4.75 3.81
N TYR A 48 -6.54 -5.28 4.23
CA TYR A 48 -7.22 -6.34 3.51
C TYR A 48 -7.66 -5.91 2.11
N ASN A 49 -8.15 -4.68 1.97
CA ASN A 49 -8.58 -4.11 0.70
C ASN A 49 -7.41 -3.87 -0.26
N GLU A 50 -6.26 -3.40 0.24
CA GLU A 50 -5.02 -3.26 -0.53
C GLU A 50 -4.52 -4.60 -1.08
N ALA A 51 -4.52 -5.65 -0.25
CA ALA A 51 -4.24 -7.01 -0.72
C ALA A 51 -5.25 -7.45 -1.81
N LEU A 52 -6.52 -7.09 -1.63
CA LEU A 52 -7.59 -7.11 -2.63
C LEU A 52 -7.13 -6.66 -4.02
N ILE A 53 -6.70 -5.41 -4.06
CA ILE A 53 -6.32 -4.69 -5.28
C ILE A 53 -5.09 -5.32 -5.94
N MET A 54 -4.08 -5.66 -5.15
CA MET A 54 -2.85 -6.28 -5.66
C MET A 54 -3.12 -7.64 -6.32
N ILE A 55 -3.92 -8.49 -5.67
CA ILE A 55 -4.29 -9.80 -6.23
C ILE A 55 -5.12 -9.61 -7.50
N GLU A 56 -6.07 -8.67 -7.52
CA GLU A 56 -6.86 -8.40 -8.72
C GLU A 56 -6.01 -7.93 -9.90
N ASN A 57 -5.06 -7.04 -9.68
CA ASN A 57 -4.15 -6.56 -10.72
C ASN A 57 -3.30 -7.70 -11.30
N LEU A 58 -2.83 -8.62 -10.45
CA LEU A 58 -2.08 -9.80 -10.90
C LEU A 58 -2.96 -10.76 -11.72
N CYS A 59 -4.20 -11.01 -11.27
CA CYS A 59 -5.16 -11.83 -12.01
C CYS A 59 -5.52 -11.23 -13.37
N LEU A 60 -5.63 -9.90 -13.45
CA LEU A 60 -5.81 -9.19 -14.71
C LEU A 60 -4.58 -9.35 -15.62
N GLN A 61 -3.37 -9.24 -15.09
CA GLN A 61 -2.15 -9.42 -15.88
C GLN A 61 -1.98 -10.84 -16.42
N ILE A 62 -2.25 -11.86 -15.61
CA ILE A 62 -1.97 -13.27 -15.97
C ILE A 62 -3.14 -13.90 -16.74
N ALA A 63 -4.38 -13.62 -16.32
CA ALA A 63 -5.55 -14.32 -16.82
C ALA A 63 -6.61 -13.40 -17.45
N ASN A 64 -6.38 -12.07 -17.43
CA ASN A 64 -7.35 -11.05 -17.85
C ASN A 64 -8.73 -11.25 -17.18
N LYS A 65 -8.73 -11.67 -15.91
CA LYS A 65 -9.93 -11.92 -15.13
C LYS A 65 -9.92 -11.08 -13.86
N VAL A 66 -11.08 -10.51 -13.55
CA VAL A 66 -11.34 -9.79 -12.29
C VAL A 66 -11.68 -10.77 -11.17
N LEU A 67 -11.51 -10.36 -9.91
CA LEU A 67 -11.72 -11.25 -8.77
C LEU A 67 -13.16 -11.78 -8.67
N ASN A 68 -14.14 -10.98 -9.09
CA ASN A 68 -15.54 -11.40 -9.14
C ASN A 68 -15.76 -12.62 -10.04
N GLN A 69 -15.01 -12.73 -11.14
CA GLN A 69 -15.06 -13.89 -12.06
C GLN A 69 -14.38 -15.13 -11.48
N LEU A 70 -13.52 -14.95 -10.49
CA LEU A 70 -12.86 -16.01 -9.73
C LEU A 70 -13.62 -16.35 -8.43
N ARG A 71 -14.83 -15.79 -8.23
CA ARG A 71 -15.65 -15.90 -7.02
C ARG A 71 -14.94 -15.41 -5.74
N MET A 72 -14.07 -14.43 -5.89
CA MET A 72 -13.42 -13.73 -4.79
C MET A 72 -14.08 -12.37 -4.53
N PRO A 73 -13.98 -11.81 -3.31
CA PRO A 73 -14.50 -10.49 -3.00
C PRO A 73 -13.87 -9.42 -3.89
N SER A 74 -14.70 -8.58 -4.51
CA SER A 74 -14.24 -7.43 -5.28
C SER A 74 -13.49 -6.45 -4.36
N PRO A 75 -12.34 -5.92 -4.77
CA PRO A 75 -11.67 -4.87 -4.00
C PRO A 75 -12.45 -3.55 -4.10
N ASN A 76 -12.44 -2.79 -3.01
CA ASN A 76 -12.94 -1.42 -2.94
C ASN A 76 -11.84 -0.43 -3.37
N ARG A 77 -11.73 -0.22 -4.69
CA ARG A 77 -10.73 0.70 -5.28
C ARG A 77 -10.96 2.17 -4.90
N PHE A 78 -12.19 2.56 -4.54
CA PHE A 78 -12.52 3.92 -4.15
C PHE A 78 -11.94 4.31 -2.78
N ALA A 79 -11.93 3.38 -1.83
CA ALA A 79 -11.33 3.61 -0.52
C ALA A 79 -9.80 3.78 -0.59
N ALA A 80 -9.12 2.95 -1.39
CA ALA A 80 -7.68 3.05 -1.63
C ALA A 80 -7.31 4.36 -2.33
N ALA A 81 -8.04 4.72 -3.41
CA ALA A 81 -7.81 5.97 -4.12
C ALA A 81 -8.03 7.21 -3.26
N SER A 82 -8.96 7.16 -2.29
CA SER A 82 -9.18 8.26 -1.35
C SER A 82 -8.04 8.42 -0.34
N PHE A 83 -7.47 7.32 0.15
CA PHE A 83 -6.32 7.37 1.06
C PHE A 83 -5.07 7.88 0.35
N ASP A 84 -4.84 7.40 -0.88
CA ASP A 84 -3.73 7.83 -1.72
C ASP A 84 -3.86 9.32 -2.10
N ALA A 85 -5.08 9.80 -2.39
CA ALA A 85 -5.33 11.21 -2.68
C ALA A 85 -5.17 12.12 -1.45
N GLU A 86 -5.55 11.64 -0.26
CA GLU A 86 -5.36 12.37 1.01
C GLU A 86 -3.87 12.51 1.32
N LEU A 87 -3.12 11.40 1.23
CA LEU A 87 -1.68 11.37 1.44
C LEU A 87 -0.95 12.24 0.42
N HIS A 88 -1.31 12.14 -0.87
CA HIS A 88 -0.77 13.01 -1.90
C HIS A 88 -1.10 14.48 -1.65
N ARG A 89 -2.30 14.81 -1.18
CA ARG A 89 -2.66 16.19 -0.83
C ARG A 89 -1.83 16.73 0.33
N GLU A 90 -1.60 15.92 1.36
CA GLU A 90 -0.75 16.29 2.50
C GLU A 90 0.72 16.42 2.10
N GLN A 91 1.20 15.64 1.14
CA GLN A 91 2.60 15.66 0.70
C GLN A 91 2.88 16.60 -0.47
N ASN A 92 1.85 17.17 -1.11
CA ASN A 92 2.00 18.05 -2.27
C ASN A 92 2.36 19.48 -1.86
N TYR A 93 3.49 19.62 -1.17
CA TYR A 93 4.04 20.89 -0.76
C TYR A 93 4.66 21.62 -1.95
N ASN A 94 4.41 22.93 -2.09
CA ASN A 94 5.17 23.75 -3.03
C ASN A 94 6.59 23.97 -2.51
N ILE A 95 7.52 23.13 -2.97
CA ILE A 95 8.93 23.14 -2.57
C ILE A 95 9.58 24.51 -2.88
N ALA A 96 9.21 25.16 -3.98
CA ALA A 96 9.77 26.46 -4.36
C ALA A 96 9.33 27.58 -3.40
N ASP A 97 8.05 27.59 -3.00
CA ASP A 97 7.52 28.57 -2.05
C ASP A 97 8.11 28.34 -0.65
N LEU A 98 8.19 27.08 -0.20
CA LEU A 98 8.80 26.73 1.08
C LEU A 98 10.28 27.09 1.14
N SER A 99 11.03 26.80 0.07
CA SER A 99 12.44 27.18 -0.02
C SER A 99 12.60 28.70 0.05
N SER A 100 11.79 29.44 -0.70
CA SER A 100 11.78 30.91 -0.69
C SER A 100 11.43 31.46 0.70
N TYR A 101 10.44 30.88 1.37
CA TYR A 101 10.05 31.23 2.74
C TYR A 101 11.21 31.02 3.72
N VAL A 102 11.87 29.87 3.68
CA VAL A 102 13.01 29.57 4.54
C VAL A 102 14.15 30.58 4.30
N GLN A 103 14.53 30.81 3.04
CA GLN A 103 15.58 31.78 2.69
C GLN A 103 15.27 33.21 3.17
N SER A 104 14.00 33.64 3.03
CA SER A 104 13.58 34.97 3.49
C SER A 104 13.61 35.15 5.01
N ASN A 105 13.55 34.06 5.77
CA ASN A 105 13.50 34.09 7.24
C ASN A 105 14.85 33.77 7.88
N ILE A 106 15.78 33.12 7.16
CA ILE A 106 17.17 32.91 7.59
C ILE A 106 17.80 34.24 8.04
N SER A 107 17.63 35.32 7.27
CA SER A 107 18.18 36.63 7.60
C SER A 107 17.55 37.31 8.82
N LYS A 108 16.40 36.81 9.30
CA LYS A 108 15.67 37.34 10.46
C LYS A 108 15.94 36.56 11.75
N LEU A 109 16.68 35.45 11.68
CA LEU A 109 16.98 34.61 12.83
C LEU A 109 17.92 35.34 13.81
N THR A 110 17.65 35.19 15.10
CA THR A 110 18.61 35.56 16.13
C THR A 110 19.80 34.60 16.12
N PHE A 111 20.90 34.97 16.78
CA PHE A 111 22.08 34.12 16.87
C PHE A 111 21.76 32.70 17.42
N GLU A 112 20.97 32.62 18.48
CA GLU A 112 20.56 31.34 19.09
C GLU A 112 19.66 30.53 18.15
N GLN A 113 18.70 31.17 17.47
CA GLN A 113 17.82 30.49 16.52
C GLN A 113 18.58 29.99 15.30
N ARG A 114 19.56 30.76 14.82
CA ARG A 114 20.45 30.37 13.73
C ARG A 114 21.32 29.18 14.12
N SER A 115 21.89 29.20 15.32
CA SER A 115 22.68 28.08 15.85
C SER A 115 21.88 26.77 15.88
N ILE A 116 20.60 26.82 16.26
CA ILE A 116 19.70 25.65 16.23
C ILE A 116 19.34 25.26 14.80
N TYR A 117 19.04 26.23 13.93
CA TYR A 117 18.73 25.98 12.52
C TYR A 117 19.88 25.27 11.78
N ASP A 118 21.11 25.77 11.92
CA ASP A 118 22.32 25.22 11.30
C ASP A 118 22.67 23.81 11.82
N ARG A 119 22.07 23.39 12.95
CA ARG A 119 22.24 22.05 13.53
C ARG A 119 21.19 21.03 13.06
N ILE A 120 20.01 21.50 12.65
CA ILE A 120 18.89 20.64 12.21
C ILE A 120 18.94 20.39 10.71
N MET A 121 19.35 21.40 9.93
CA MET A 121 19.55 21.30 8.49
C MET A 121 20.86 20.59 8.14
#